data_AF-A0A0J8BJQ5-F1
#
_entry.id   AF-A0A0J8BJQ5-F1
#
_cell.length_a   1.000
_cell.length_b   1.000
_cell.length_c   1.000
_cell.angle_alpha   90.00
_cell.angle_beta   90.00
_cell.angle_gamma   90.00
#
_symmetry.space_group_name_H-M   'P 1'
#
loop_
_entity.id
_entity.type
_entity.pdbx_description
1 polymer ?
#
loop_
_entity_poly.entity_id
_entity_poly.type
_entity_poly.pdbx_seq_one_letter_code
_entity_poly.pdbx_strand_id
1 'polypeptide(L)'
;GALANFECATIKVPVDWKRPHGATIDLALARHLATDPGRRIGSLLINPGGPGGSGVDFAFSAADAFSPELLARFDIVGFDPRGVGRSNPVVCDEDRVNAQSEAIYPDSDSSFAALRAANRALGESCRDLTGPLADH
;
A
#
# COMPACT_ATOMS: atom_id res chain seq x y z
N GLY A 1 20.22 -10.22 -16.75
CA GLY A 1 19.26 -11.14 -16.10
C GLY A 1 18.04 -10.36 -15.68
N ALA A 2 16.89 -11.00 -15.44
CA ALA A 2 15.58 -10.36 -15.21
C ALA A 2 15.55 -9.25 -14.12
N LEU A 3 16.52 -9.22 -13.19
CA LEU A 3 16.68 -8.16 -12.19
C LEU A 3 17.37 -6.88 -12.71
N ALA A 4 17.98 -6.89 -13.89
CA ALA A 4 18.69 -5.73 -14.46
C ALA A 4 17.75 -4.60 -14.92
N ASN A 5 16.44 -4.83 -14.91
CA ASN A 5 15.43 -3.89 -15.38
C ASN A 5 14.60 -3.27 -14.25
N PHE A 6 14.95 -3.50 -12.98
CA PHE A 6 14.24 -2.95 -11.83
C PHE A 6 15.15 -2.18 -10.91
N GLU A 7 14.62 -1.10 -10.35
CA GLU A 7 15.27 -0.33 -9.29
C GLU A 7 14.28 -0.10 -8.16
N CYS A 8 14.77 -0.13 -6.93
CA CYS A 8 13.98 0.17 -5.74
C CYS A 8 14.53 1.42 -5.06
N ALA A 9 13.64 2.20 -4.45
CA ALA A 9 14.00 3.38 -3.68
C ALA A 9 13.04 3.56 -2.51
N THR A 10 13.41 4.44 -1.59
CA THR A 10 12.51 4.97 -0.57
C THR A 10 12.43 6.49 -0.65
N ILE A 11 11.26 7.05 -0.36
CA ILE A 11 11.04 8.49 -0.22
C ILE A 11 10.51 8.78 1.17
N LYS A 12 11.22 9.62 1.91
CA LYS A 12 10.81 10.06 3.25
C LYS A 12 9.71 11.12 3.16
N VAL A 13 8.61 10.92 3.89
CA VAL A 13 7.47 11.86 3.96
C VAL A 13 7.06 12.07 5.42
N PRO A 14 6.50 13.24 5.79
CA PRO A 14 6.00 13.45 7.14
C PRO A 14 4.78 12.56 7.43
N VAL A 15 4.65 12.15 8.70
CA VAL A 15 3.43 11.53 9.23
C VAL A 15 2.29 12.56 9.22
N ASP A 16 2.59 13.82 9.52
CA ASP A 16 1.62 14.89 9.58
C ASP A 16 2.08 16.05 8.70
N TRP A 17 1.37 16.30 7.60
CA TRP A 17 1.69 17.40 6.69
C TRP A 17 1.57 18.78 7.34
N LYS A 18 0.82 18.94 8.45
CA LYS A 18 0.77 20.17 9.24
C LYS A 18 2.01 20.35 10.13
N ARG A 19 2.78 19.27 10.35
CA ARG A 19 4.06 19.25 11.07
C ARG A 19 5.15 18.63 10.18
N PRO A 20 5.56 19.30 9.10
CA PRO A 20 6.43 18.72 8.06
C PRO A 20 7.84 18.35 8.54
N HIS A 21 8.27 18.88 9.69
CA HIS A 21 9.54 18.54 10.33
C HIS A 21 9.38 17.59 11.54
N GLY A 22 8.20 16.98 11.70
CA GLY A 22 7.89 16.02 12.75
C GLY A 22 8.31 14.58 12.40
N ALA A 23 7.58 13.61 12.96
CA ALA A 23 7.79 12.20 12.63
C ALA A 23 7.63 11.94 11.13
N THR A 24 8.41 11.02 10.59
CA THR A 24 8.40 10.66 9.17
C THR A 24 8.22 9.17 8.97
N ILE A 25 7.67 8.78 7.83
CA ILE A 25 7.71 7.40 7.31
C ILE A 25 8.46 7.38 5.97
N ASP A 26 8.96 6.21 5.61
CA ASP A 26 9.52 5.97 4.28
C ASP A 26 8.47 5.28 3.41
N LEU A 27 8.23 5.84 2.22
CA LEU A 27 7.44 5.20 1.18
C LEU A 27 8.36 4.35 0.32
N ALA A 28 8.05 3.08 0.15
CA ALA A 28 8.76 2.19 -0.76
C ALA A 28 8.27 2.37 -2.19
N LEU A 29 9.20 2.40 -3.14
CA LEU A 29 8.92 2.48 -4.57
C LEU A 29 9.75 1.44 -5.33
N ALA A 30 9.19 0.94 -6.42
CA ALA A 30 9.91 0.18 -7.43
C ALA A 30 9.67 0.79 -8.81
N ARG A 31 10.70 0.69 -9.65
CA ARG A 31 10.71 1.19 -11.02
C ARG A 31 11.12 0.07 -11.95
N HIS A 32 10.21 -0.36 -12.82
CA HIS A 32 10.57 -1.11 -14.02
C HIS A 32 11.10 -0.13 -15.06
N LEU A 33 12.36 -0.27 -15.47
CA LEU A 33 12.98 0.58 -16.47
C LEU A 33 12.37 0.36 -17.86
N ALA A 34 12.24 1.42 -18.65
CA ALA A 34 11.82 1.31 -20.04
C ALA A 34 12.75 0.37 -20.81
N THR A 35 12.19 -0.51 -21.65
CA THR A 35 12.98 -1.51 -22.39
C THR A 35 13.73 -0.93 -23.59
N ASP A 36 13.41 0.30 -24.00
CA ASP A 36 14.14 1.09 -25.00
C ASP A 36 14.52 2.47 -24.41
N PRO A 37 15.62 2.56 -23.63
CA PRO A 37 16.03 3.80 -22.99
C PRO A 37 16.30 4.95 -23.96
N GLY A 38 16.69 4.65 -25.20
CA GLY A 38 16.98 5.65 -26.23
C GLY A 38 15.75 6.39 -26.75
N ARG A 39 14.55 5.82 -26.57
CA ARG A 39 13.27 6.45 -26.96
C ARG A 39 12.31 6.65 -25.80
N ARG A 40 12.80 6.51 -24.57
CA ARG A 40 12.02 6.72 -23.34
C ARG A 40 11.36 8.10 -23.34
N ILE A 41 10.06 8.13 -23.08
CA ILE A 41 9.25 9.34 -22.91
C ILE A 41 9.34 9.83 -21.47
N GLY A 42 9.15 8.94 -20.49
CA GLY A 42 9.02 9.37 -19.10
C GLY A 42 8.72 8.24 -18.13
N SER A 43 8.16 8.59 -16.98
CA SER A 43 7.67 7.65 -15.97
C SER A 43 6.14 7.60 -16.01
N LEU A 44 5.58 6.40 -15.95
CA LEU A 44 4.17 6.15 -15.71
C LEU A 44 4.01 5.74 -14.25
N LEU A 45 3.45 6.63 -13.43
CA LEU A 45 3.14 6.35 -12.04
C LEU A 45 1.82 5.58 -11.95
N ILE A 46 1.84 4.45 -11.26
CA ILE A 46 0.70 3.55 -11.14
C ILE A 46 0.25 3.38 -9.68
N ASN A 47 -1.01 3.04 -9.50
CA ASN A 47 -1.57 2.62 -8.22
C ASN A 47 -2.60 1.49 -8.47
N PRO A 48 -2.38 0.27 -7.96
CA PRO A 48 -3.18 -0.90 -8.32
C PRO A 48 -4.59 -0.93 -7.72
N GLY A 49 -4.87 -0.06 -6.74
CA GLY A 49 -6.18 -0.01 -6.07
C GLY A 49 -6.26 -0.93 -4.84
N GLY A 50 -7.44 -1.51 -4.61
CA GLY A 50 -7.82 -2.14 -3.35
C GLY A 50 -8.86 -1.31 -2.60
N PRO A 51 -8.48 -0.39 -1.67
CA PRO A 51 -7.13 0.01 -1.24
C PRO A 51 -6.35 -1.11 -0.51
N GLY A 52 -5.05 -0.91 -0.29
CA GLY A 52 -4.15 -1.89 0.34
C GLY A 52 -3.29 -2.70 -0.63
N GLY A 53 -3.46 -2.52 -1.95
CA GLY A 53 -2.60 -3.15 -2.95
C GLY A 53 -1.20 -2.53 -3.00
N SER A 54 -0.16 -3.38 -3.05
CA SER A 54 1.23 -2.94 -3.20
C SER A 54 1.52 -2.48 -4.62
N GLY A 55 1.85 -1.19 -4.79
CA GLY A 55 2.33 -0.67 -6.08
C GLY A 55 3.74 -1.17 -6.40
N VAL A 56 4.56 -1.46 -5.38
CA VAL A 56 5.87 -2.09 -5.56
C VAL A 56 5.72 -3.46 -6.24
N ASP A 57 4.84 -4.31 -5.72
CA ASP A 57 4.61 -5.65 -6.28
C ASP A 57 4.00 -5.54 -7.69
N PHE A 58 3.08 -4.59 -7.92
CA PHE A 58 2.53 -4.37 -9.26
C PHE A 58 3.59 -3.93 -10.26
N ALA A 59 4.56 -3.08 -9.86
CA ALA A 59 5.65 -2.68 -10.74
C ALA A 59 6.46 -3.91 -11.19
N PHE A 60 6.71 -4.88 -10.31
CA PHE A 60 7.36 -6.14 -10.68
C PHE A 60 6.55 -6.98 -11.67
N SER A 61 5.22 -6.88 -11.64
CA SER A 61 4.30 -7.53 -12.60
C SER A 61 4.00 -6.69 -13.86
N ALA A 62 4.72 -5.58 -14.09
CA ALA A 62 4.43 -4.67 -15.20
C ALA A 62 4.47 -5.35 -16.58
N ALA A 63 5.34 -6.35 -16.78
CA ALA A 63 5.45 -7.10 -18.03
C ALA A 63 4.18 -7.89 -18.38
N ASP A 64 3.40 -8.30 -17.37
CA ASP A 64 2.13 -9.01 -17.55
C ASP A 64 0.95 -8.05 -17.70
N ALA A 65 1.08 -6.82 -17.20
CA ALA A 65 0.01 -5.83 -17.13
C ALA A 65 -0.02 -4.86 -18.32
N PHE A 66 1.13 -4.63 -19.00
CA PHE A 66 1.27 -3.61 -20.03
C PHE A 66 1.83 -4.17 -21.34
N SER A 67 1.48 -3.50 -22.45
CA SER A 67 1.96 -3.90 -23.77
C SER A 67 3.47 -3.61 -23.93
N PRO A 68 4.19 -4.37 -24.78
CA PRO A 68 5.59 -4.11 -25.07
C PRO A 68 5.86 -2.69 -25.59
N GLU A 69 4.92 -2.11 -26.35
CA GLU A 69 5.03 -0.73 -26.85
C GLU A 69 5.01 0.29 -25.71
N LEU A 70 4.21 0.07 -24.67
CA LEU A 70 4.18 0.94 -23.50
C LEU A 70 5.48 0.78 -22.69
N LEU A 71 5.89 -0.47 -22.43
CA LEU A 71 7.12 -0.79 -21.68
C LEU A 71 8.39 -0.30 -22.37
N ALA A 72 8.39 -0.17 -23.70
CA ALA A 72 9.51 0.42 -24.43
C ALA A 72 9.64 1.94 -24.20
N ARG A 73 8.54 2.64 -23.84
CA ARG A 73 8.50 4.10 -23.82
C ARG A 73 8.45 4.68 -22.41
N PHE A 74 8.05 3.90 -21.40
CA PHE A 74 7.89 4.39 -20.04
C PHE A 74 8.62 3.52 -19.03
N ASP A 75 9.23 4.17 -18.04
CA ASP A 75 9.51 3.49 -16.79
C ASP A 75 8.17 3.31 -16.05
N ILE A 76 7.88 2.11 -15.57
CA ILE A 76 6.70 1.87 -14.73
C ILE A 76 7.11 2.06 -13.29
N VAL A 77 6.54 3.08 -12.64
CA VAL A 77 6.85 3.40 -11.25
C VAL A 77 5.63 3.06 -10.40
N GLY A 78 5.80 2.11 -9.50
CA GLY A 78 4.82 1.79 -8.48
C GLY A 78 5.36 2.12 -7.09
N PHE A 79 4.47 2.53 -6.20
CA PHE A 79 4.81 2.79 -4.80
C PHE A 79 3.80 2.13 -3.88
N ASP A 80 4.27 1.74 -2.70
CA ASP A 80 3.39 1.31 -1.61
C ASP A 80 2.87 2.56 -0.91
N PRO A 81 1.54 2.83 -0.93
CA PRO A 81 0.99 3.98 -0.20
C PRO A 81 1.26 3.89 1.30
N ARG A 82 1.09 5.02 2.02
CA ARG A 82 1.18 5.06 3.49
C ARG A 82 0.26 3.98 4.08
N GLY A 83 0.76 3.12 4.96
CA GLY A 83 -0.07 2.09 5.57
C GLY A 83 -0.11 0.78 4.79
N VAL A 84 0.65 0.65 3.70
CA VAL A 84 0.59 -0.50 2.79
C VAL A 84 1.97 -1.13 2.61
N GLY A 85 2.01 -2.46 2.54
CA GLY A 85 3.20 -3.21 2.14
C GLY A 85 4.44 -2.81 2.92
N ARG A 86 5.43 -2.26 2.22
CA ARG A 86 6.73 -1.85 2.79
C ARG A 86 6.74 -0.42 3.34
N SER A 87 5.63 0.31 3.24
CA SER A 87 5.48 1.72 3.62
C SER A 87 4.74 1.90 4.95
N ASN A 88 5.32 1.39 6.05
CA ASN A 88 4.73 1.39 7.39
C ASN A 88 3.30 0.80 7.38
N PRO A 89 3.14 -0.52 7.18
CA PRO A 89 1.83 -1.14 6.98
C PRO A 89 0.92 -0.96 8.20
N VAL A 90 -0.39 -0.90 7.96
CA VAL A 90 -1.38 -1.04 9.03
C VAL A 90 -1.29 -2.46 9.57
N VAL A 91 -1.06 -2.57 10.88
CA VAL A 91 -0.99 -3.84 11.61
C VAL A 91 -2.13 -3.86 12.60
N CYS A 92 -2.87 -4.97 12.62
CA CYS A 92 -3.97 -5.21 13.55
C CYS A 92 -3.78 -6.58 14.20
N ASP A 93 -4.40 -6.79 15.35
CA ASP A 93 -4.41 -8.08 16.03
C ASP A 93 -5.24 -9.09 15.22
N GLU A 94 -4.64 -10.23 14.89
CA GLU A 94 -5.24 -11.25 14.01
C GLU A 94 -6.50 -11.87 14.62
N ASP A 95 -6.52 -12.11 15.94
CA ASP A 95 -7.71 -12.64 16.61
C ASP A 95 -8.87 -11.64 16.53
N ARG A 96 -8.57 -10.33 16.58
CA ARG A 96 -9.60 -9.29 16.37
C ARG A 96 -10.07 -9.22 14.93
N VAL A 97 -9.20 -9.45 13.96
CA VAL A 97 -9.59 -9.54 12.54
C VAL A 97 -10.54 -10.73 12.34
N ASN A 98 -10.21 -11.88 12.92
CA ASN A 98 -11.03 -13.08 12.83
C ASN A 98 -12.39 -12.89 13.52
N ALA A 99 -12.41 -12.38 14.75
CA ALA A 99 -13.65 -12.10 15.48
C ALA A 99 -14.54 -11.08 14.77
N GLN A 100 -13.95 -10.07 14.11
CA GLN A 100 -14.71 -9.12 13.30
C GLN A 100 -15.27 -9.78 12.05
N SER A 101 -14.47 -10.60 11.36
CA SER A 101 -14.87 -11.33 10.14
C SER A 101 -16.06 -12.26 10.39
N GLU A 102 -16.09 -12.92 11.55
CA GLU A 102 -17.22 -13.77 11.97
C GLU A 102 -18.52 -12.98 12.19
N ALA A 103 -18.42 -11.66 12.46
CA ALA A 103 -19.55 -10.80 12.81
C ALA A 103 -20.09 -9.95 11.64
N ILE A 104 -19.49 -9.98 10.44
CA ILE A 104 -19.76 -8.98 9.38
C ILE A 104 -21.13 -9.09 8.69
N TYR A 105 -21.92 -10.12 8.98
CA TYR A 105 -23.26 -10.32 8.43
C TYR A 105 -24.33 -10.36 9.54
N PRO A 106 -24.60 -9.23 10.21
CA PRO A 106 -25.61 -9.17 11.25
C PRO A 106 -27.02 -9.25 10.66
N ASP A 107 -27.92 -9.98 11.33
CA ASP A 107 -29.33 -10.20 10.94
C ASP A 107 -30.33 -9.72 12.02
N SER A 108 -29.82 -9.21 13.12
CA SER A 108 -30.56 -8.83 14.32
C SER A 108 -29.87 -7.70 15.08
N ASP A 109 -30.60 -6.98 15.93
CA ASP A 109 -30.05 -5.91 16.76
C ASP A 109 -28.91 -6.39 17.66
N SER A 110 -28.99 -7.62 18.18
CA SER A 110 -27.94 -8.23 19.01
C SER A 110 -26.68 -8.52 18.20
N SER A 111 -26.82 -9.13 17.01
CA SER A 111 -25.68 -9.37 16.11
C SER A 111 -25.04 -8.06 15.61
N PHE A 112 -25.84 -7.01 15.38
CA PHE A 112 -25.33 -5.70 15.01
C PHE A 112 -24.58 -5.03 16.16
N ALA A 113 -25.06 -5.18 17.40
CA ALA A 113 -24.33 -4.73 18.59
C ALA A 113 -23.00 -5.49 18.76
N ALA A 114 -22.97 -6.79 18.47
CA ALA A 114 -21.75 -7.60 18.47
C ALA A 114 -20.74 -7.14 17.39
N LEU A 115 -21.19 -6.93 16.15
CA LEU A 115 -20.35 -6.38 15.08
C LEU A 115 -19.77 -5.01 15.47
N ARG A 116 -20.58 -4.13 16.06
CA ARG A 116 -20.09 -2.82 16.54
C ARG A 116 -19.00 -2.96 17.60
N ALA A 117 -19.15 -3.89 18.53
CA ALA A 117 -18.13 -4.17 19.55
C ALA A 117 -16.85 -4.73 18.91
N ALA A 118 -16.98 -5.68 17.97
CA ALA A 118 -15.85 -6.26 17.26
C ALA A 118 -15.10 -5.22 16.40
N ASN A 119 -15.83 -4.39 15.64
CA ASN A 119 -15.25 -3.29 14.86
C ASN A 119 -14.49 -2.29 15.74
N ARG A 120 -15.02 -1.97 16.92
CA ARG A 120 -14.34 -1.08 17.88
C ARG A 120 -13.04 -1.71 18.38
N ALA A 121 -13.10 -2.96 18.85
CA ALA A 121 -11.94 -3.66 19.35
C ALA A 121 -10.86 -3.85 18.27
N LEU A 122 -11.26 -4.15 17.04
CA LEU A 122 -10.35 -4.22 15.90
C LEU A 122 -9.74 -2.85 15.58
N GLY A 123 -10.56 -1.80 15.51
CA GLY A 123 -10.05 -0.45 15.23
C GLY A 123 -9.07 0.05 16.31
N GLU A 124 -9.31 -0.29 17.58
CA GLU A 124 -8.39 -0.01 18.69
C GLU A 124 -7.08 -0.81 18.54
N SER A 125 -7.14 -2.11 18.25
CA SER A 125 -5.93 -2.92 18.04
C SER A 125 -5.11 -2.43 16.85
N CYS A 126 -5.75 -2.04 15.75
CA CYS A 126 -5.07 -1.47 14.60
C CYS A 126 -4.33 -0.17 14.97
N ARG A 127 -4.96 0.72 15.75
CA ARG A 127 -4.31 1.96 16.20
C ARG A 127 -3.09 1.69 17.07
N ASP A 128 -3.24 0.80 18.04
CA ASP A 128 -2.19 0.48 19.01
C ASP A 128 -0.98 -0.18 18.31
N LEU A 129 -1.21 -1.02 17.31
CA LEU A 129 -0.16 -1.80 16.64
C LEU A 129 0.47 -1.09 15.42
N THR A 130 -0.26 -0.21 14.74
CA THR A 130 0.26 0.52 13.56
C THR A 130 1.20 1.66 13.94
N GLY A 131 1.06 2.21 15.15
CA GLY A 131 1.87 3.32 15.64
C GLY A 131 1.42 4.69 15.07
N PRO A 132 2.34 5.66 14.93
CA PRO A 132 1.99 7.09 14.74
C PRO A 132 1.24 7.39 13.44
N LEU A 133 1.22 6.46 12.48
CA LEU A 133 0.48 6.62 11.24
C LEU A 133 -1.04 6.43 11.42
N ALA A 134 -1.48 5.69 12.44
CA ALA A 134 -2.88 5.25 12.56
C ALA A 134 -3.89 6.40 12.68
N ASP A 135 -3.47 7.53 13.26
CA ASP A 135 -4.32 8.69 13.56
C ASP A 135 -4.06 9.89 12.62
N HIS A 136 -3.41 9.68 11.46
CA HIS A 136 -2.89 10.75 10.61
C HIS A 136 -3.21 10.67 9.11
#